data_AF-A0A246GGY4-F1
#
_entry.id   AF-A0A246GGY4-F1
#
_cell.length_a   1.000
_cell.length_b   1.000
_cell.length_c   1.000
_cell.angle_alpha   90.00
_cell.angle_beta   90.00
_cell.angle_gamma   90.00
#
_symmetry.space_group_name_H-M   'P 1'
#
loop_
_entity.id
_entity.type
_entity.pdbx_description
1 polymer ?
#
loop_
_entity_poly.entity_id
_entity_poly.type
_entity_poly.pdbx_seq_one_letter_code
_entity_poly.pdbx_strand_id
1 'polypeptide(L)'
;MTTSINNKSFKIIITLLSLLLLSSLVYIYKMSAHSKGIIISLRSEKAELTNDLEKVKLALENTLTKEGHLSKELLEERKKVNDLLAKIKNENYTPSQMAKYQIESKNLELRIGYLMNQIERYKKRIDSTESELIASNTELKSIKKTNEDLNTNNLNLNKKLQIVDEKLSKASKLSFSNLEIAAFRIKSSGELIQTDKANKTNLIKISFLISENELVNPQNKTFYFQLFDPNNELITHNEMTTTGERIEDYTTMSFVHYQNKAMKIEKGIPLKNPIPGVYQLKIYDAANLILSNSFEIN
;
A
#
# COMPACT_ATOMS: atom_id res chain seq x y z
N MET A 1 -70.86 -107.87 -50.64
CA MET A 1 -69.80 -107.33 -51.50
C MET A 1 -68.91 -106.43 -50.66
N THR A 2 -67.64 -106.78 -50.54
CA THR A 2 -66.62 -106.09 -49.74
C THR A 2 -66.03 -104.91 -50.52
N THR A 3 -66.27 -103.68 -50.08
CA THR A 3 -65.65 -102.46 -50.64
C THR A 3 -64.33 -102.15 -49.93
N SER A 4 -63.24 -102.26 -50.69
CA SER A 4 -61.84 -102.01 -50.33
C SER A 4 -61.60 -100.57 -49.86
N ILE A 5 -61.13 -100.40 -48.62
CA ILE A 5 -60.58 -99.13 -48.11
C ILE A 5 -59.29 -98.83 -48.89
N ASN A 6 -59.22 -97.66 -49.55
CA ASN A 6 -58.10 -97.26 -50.41
C ASN A 6 -56.84 -96.93 -49.58
N ASN A 7 -56.03 -97.96 -49.28
CA ASN A 7 -54.79 -97.92 -48.50
C ASN A 7 -53.70 -96.98 -49.06
N LYS A 8 -53.79 -96.57 -50.33
CA LYS A 8 -52.79 -95.70 -50.97
C LYS A 8 -52.95 -94.24 -50.51
N SER A 9 -54.17 -93.74 -50.43
CA SER A 9 -54.45 -92.36 -49.98
C SER A 9 -54.14 -92.16 -48.48
N PHE A 10 -54.42 -93.16 -47.65
CA PHE A 10 -54.11 -93.12 -46.21
C PHE A 10 -52.60 -93.09 -45.95
N LYS A 11 -51.81 -93.90 -46.68
CA LYS A 11 -50.34 -93.88 -46.59
C LYS A 11 -49.75 -92.54 -47.05
N ILE A 12 -50.26 -91.96 -48.13
CA ILE A 12 -49.81 -90.65 -48.63
C ILE A 12 -50.05 -89.55 -47.59
N ILE A 13 -51.23 -89.54 -46.97
CA ILE A 13 -51.58 -88.59 -45.90
C ILE A 13 -50.66 -88.75 -44.69
N ILE A 14 -50.39 -89.99 -44.26
CA ILE A 14 -49.47 -90.26 -43.15
C ILE A 14 -48.05 -89.79 -43.48
N THR A 15 -47.52 -90.08 -44.68
CA THR A 15 -46.19 -89.65 -45.08
C THR A 15 -46.06 -88.12 -45.14
N LEU A 16 -47.10 -87.44 -45.63
CA LEU A 16 -47.15 -85.98 -45.69
C LEU A 16 -47.23 -85.38 -44.27
N LEU A 17 -48.02 -85.98 -43.39
CA LEU A 17 -48.16 -85.54 -42.01
C LEU A 17 -46.87 -85.75 -41.20
N SER A 18 -46.16 -86.88 -41.41
CA SER A 18 -44.85 -87.12 -40.81
C SER A 18 -43.80 -86.12 -41.30
N LEU A 19 -43.79 -85.76 -42.59
CA LEU A 19 -42.87 -84.76 -43.14
C LEU A 19 -43.16 -83.34 -42.61
N LEU A 20 -44.44 -82.99 -42.46
CA LEU A 20 -44.88 -81.75 -41.80
C LEU A 20 -44.43 -81.71 -40.33
N LEU A 21 -44.55 -82.84 -39.63
CA LEU A 21 -44.14 -82.95 -38.23
C LEU A 21 -42.62 -82.81 -38.08
N LEU A 22 -41.84 -83.52 -38.90
CA LEU A 22 -40.36 -83.42 -38.93
C LEU A 22 -39.88 -82.00 -39.25
N SER A 23 -40.49 -81.33 -40.23
CA SER A 23 -40.16 -79.93 -40.54
C SER A 23 -40.52 -78.97 -39.39
N SER A 24 -41.63 -79.20 -38.69
CA SER A 24 -41.99 -78.42 -37.50
C SER A 24 -41.01 -78.64 -36.33
N LEU A 25 -40.52 -79.87 -36.11
CA LEU A 25 -39.52 -80.16 -35.08
C LEU A 25 -38.18 -79.48 -35.38
N VAL A 26 -37.73 -79.49 -36.64
CA VAL A 26 -36.52 -78.78 -37.06
C VAL A 26 -36.68 -77.27 -36.91
N TYR A 27 -37.85 -76.72 -37.22
CA TYR A 27 -38.18 -75.31 -37.01
C TYR A 27 -38.16 -74.95 -35.53
N ILE A 28 -38.80 -75.74 -34.66
CA ILE A 28 -38.80 -75.54 -33.20
C ILE A 28 -37.39 -75.64 -32.62
N TYR A 29 -36.57 -76.60 -33.09
CA TYR A 29 -35.18 -76.73 -32.64
C TYR A 29 -34.33 -75.52 -33.05
N LYS A 30 -34.40 -75.08 -34.32
CA LYS A 30 -33.69 -73.88 -34.80
C LYS A 30 -34.18 -72.62 -34.08
N MET A 31 -35.49 -72.47 -33.89
CA MET A 31 -36.09 -71.37 -33.13
C MET A 31 -35.66 -71.38 -31.66
N SER A 32 -35.61 -72.55 -31.03
CA SER A 32 -35.17 -72.74 -29.64
C SER A 32 -33.68 -72.42 -29.46
N ALA A 33 -32.83 -72.88 -30.39
CA ALA A 33 -31.40 -72.56 -30.39
C ALA A 33 -31.15 -71.05 -30.60
N HIS A 34 -31.86 -70.42 -31.54
CA HIS A 34 -31.79 -68.97 -31.77
C HIS A 34 -32.28 -68.18 -30.54
N SER A 35 -33.39 -68.60 -29.94
CA SER A 35 -33.94 -67.99 -28.71
C SER A 35 -32.97 -68.12 -27.53
N LYS A 36 -32.31 -69.27 -27.37
CA LYS A 36 -31.27 -69.46 -26.34
C LYS A 36 -30.08 -68.53 -26.55
N GLY A 37 -29.62 -68.36 -27.79
CA GLY A 37 -28.55 -67.42 -28.14
C GLY A 37 -28.90 -65.97 -27.79
N ILE A 38 -30.11 -65.53 -28.13
CA ILE A 38 -30.64 -64.21 -27.77
C ILE A 38 -30.71 -64.03 -26.25
N ILE A 39 -31.22 -65.02 -25.52
CA ILE A 39 -31.33 -64.96 -24.04
C ILE A 39 -29.94 -64.85 -23.39
N ILE A 40 -28.94 -65.61 -23.88
CA ILE A 40 -27.57 -65.56 -23.35
C ILE A 40 -26.93 -64.19 -23.61
N SER A 41 -27.05 -63.64 -24.82
CA SER A 41 -26.55 -62.30 -25.16
C SER A 41 -27.23 -61.22 -24.31
N LEU A 42 -28.57 -61.24 -24.19
CA LEU A 42 -29.31 -60.27 -23.37
C LEU A 42 -28.95 -60.35 -21.88
N ARG A 43 -28.63 -61.53 -21.36
CA ARG A 43 -28.15 -61.70 -19.97
C ARG A 43 -26.75 -61.14 -19.78
N SER A 44 -25.85 -61.38 -20.73
CA SER A 44 -24.50 -60.84 -20.71
C SER A 44 -24.51 -59.32 -20.78
N GLU A 45 -25.25 -58.74 -21.73
CA GLU A 45 -25.38 -57.29 -21.89
C GLU A 45 -26.01 -56.64 -20.64
N LYS A 46 -26.98 -57.30 -20.00
CA LYS A 46 -27.56 -56.82 -18.74
C LYS A 46 -26.55 -56.79 -17.62
N ALA A 47 -25.74 -57.83 -17.47
CA ALA A 47 -24.73 -57.89 -16.42
C ALA A 47 -23.67 -56.78 -16.59
N GLU A 48 -23.20 -56.57 -17.83
CA GLU A 48 -22.24 -55.52 -18.16
C GLU A 48 -22.81 -54.12 -17.91
N LEU A 49 -24.00 -53.83 -18.43
CA LEU A 49 -24.66 -52.53 -18.27
C LEU A 49 -24.98 -52.20 -16.81
N THR A 50 -25.40 -53.20 -16.04
CA THR A 50 -25.68 -53.02 -14.60
C THR A 50 -24.40 -52.67 -13.84
N ASN A 51 -23.30 -53.39 -14.14
CA ASN A 51 -22.01 -53.14 -13.52
C ASN A 51 -21.47 -51.74 -13.83
N ASP A 52 -21.59 -51.29 -15.09
CA ASP A 52 -21.10 -49.97 -15.48
C ASP A 52 -21.93 -48.83 -14.85
N LEU A 53 -23.25 -48.96 -14.81
CA LEU A 53 -24.11 -48.01 -14.10
C LEU A 53 -23.86 -47.99 -12.58
N GLU A 54 -23.56 -49.14 -11.96
CA GLU A 54 -23.19 -49.21 -10.54
C GLU A 54 -21.85 -48.51 -10.26
N LYS A 55 -20.84 -48.65 -11.13
CA LYS A 55 -19.58 -47.89 -11.02
C LYS A 55 -19.82 -46.38 -11.11
N VAL A 56 -20.64 -45.95 -12.07
CA VAL A 56 -21.00 -44.53 -12.27
C VAL A 56 -21.72 -43.98 -11.04
N LYS A 57 -22.64 -44.76 -10.47
CA LYS A 57 -23.35 -44.41 -9.23
C LYS A 57 -22.38 -44.22 -8.06
N LEU A 58 -21.44 -45.14 -7.86
CA LEU A 58 -20.44 -45.03 -6.79
C LEU A 58 -19.55 -43.78 -6.96
N ALA A 59 -19.14 -43.48 -8.19
CA ALA A 59 -18.34 -42.28 -8.48
C ALA A 59 -19.12 -40.99 -8.17
N LEU A 60 -20.43 -40.97 -8.43
CA LEU A 60 -21.32 -39.86 -8.04
C LEU A 60 -21.43 -39.73 -6.51
N GLU A 61 -21.65 -40.83 -5.79
CA GLU A 61 -21.78 -40.83 -4.33
C GLU A 61 -20.52 -40.32 -3.63
N ASN A 62 -19.33 -40.69 -4.10
CA ASN A 62 -18.05 -40.17 -3.60
C ASN A 62 -17.90 -38.66 -3.82
N THR A 63 -18.45 -38.14 -4.91
CA THR A 63 -18.34 -36.73 -5.30
C THR A 63 -19.35 -35.83 -4.58
N LEU A 64 -20.52 -36.37 -4.22
CA LEU A 64 -21.65 -35.66 -3.60
C LEU A 64 -21.47 -35.35 -2.10
N THR A 65 -20.29 -35.55 -1.55
CA THR A 65 -20.02 -35.47 -0.11
C THR A 65 -20.04 -34.05 0.49
N LYS A 66 -20.18 -32.98 -0.33
CA LYS A 66 -20.34 -31.59 0.12
C LYS A 66 -21.27 -30.80 -0.82
N GLU A 67 -22.09 -29.92 -0.25
CA GLU A 67 -22.86 -28.94 -1.02
C GLU A 67 -21.92 -28.09 -1.88
N GLY A 68 -22.26 -27.93 -3.16
CA GLY A 68 -21.45 -27.25 -4.15
C GLY A 68 -22.28 -26.87 -5.38
N HIS A 69 -21.74 -26.01 -6.24
CA HIS A 69 -22.48 -25.39 -7.36
C HIS A 69 -23.16 -26.39 -8.32
N LEU A 70 -22.65 -27.62 -8.43
CA LEU A 70 -23.21 -28.66 -9.31
C LEU A 70 -23.88 -29.82 -8.54
N SER A 71 -24.07 -29.66 -7.23
CA SER A 71 -24.62 -30.72 -6.37
C SER A 71 -26.04 -31.12 -6.80
N LYS A 72 -26.87 -30.14 -7.17
CA LYS A 72 -28.24 -30.39 -7.63
C LYS A 72 -28.27 -31.19 -8.94
N GLU A 73 -27.47 -30.80 -9.92
CA GLU A 73 -27.37 -31.49 -11.20
C GLU A 73 -26.84 -32.93 -11.03
N LEU A 74 -25.86 -33.13 -10.15
CA LEU A 74 -25.36 -34.49 -9.83
C LEU A 74 -26.41 -35.36 -9.14
N LEU A 75 -27.23 -34.79 -8.24
CA LEU A 75 -28.34 -35.51 -7.59
C LEU A 75 -29.41 -35.92 -8.61
N GLU A 76 -29.70 -35.06 -9.58
CA GLU A 76 -30.63 -35.36 -10.68
C GLU A 76 -30.10 -36.46 -11.60
N GLU A 77 -28.82 -36.41 -12.00
CA GLU A 77 -28.20 -37.49 -12.80
C GLU A 77 -28.14 -38.81 -12.03
N ARG A 78 -27.86 -38.77 -10.72
CA ARG A 78 -27.91 -39.96 -9.85
C ARG A 78 -29.31 -40.59 -9.82
N LYS A 79 -30.36 -39.77 -9.78
CA LYS A 79 -31.74 -40.25 -9.85
C LYS A 79 -31.99 -40.99 -11.17
N LYS A 80 -31.58 -40.41 -12.30
CA LYS A 80 -31.72 -41.06 -13.62
C LYS A 80 -30.95 -42.38 -13.71
N VAL A 81 -29.75 -42.46 -13.14
CA VAL A 81 -28.98 -43.72 -13.05
C VAL A 81 -29.72 -44.78 -12.23
N ASN A 82 -30.28 -44.42 -11.08
CA ASN A 82 -31.08 -45.34 -10.27
C ASN A 82 -32.36 -45.80 -10.99
N ASP A 83 -33.04 -44.89 -11.68
CA ASP A 83 -34.24 -45.19 -12.46
C ASP A 83 -33.92 -46.14 -13.63
N LEU A 84 -32.78 -45.95 -14.31
CA LEU A 84 -32.31 -46.83 -15.38
C LEU A 84 -31.91 -48.22 -14.86
N LEU A 85 -31.20 -48.29 -13.73
CA LEU A 85 -30.88 -49.54 -13.05
C LEU A 85 -32.14 -50.33 -12.68
N ALA A 86 -33.19 -49.65 -12.19
CA ALA A 86 -34.47 -50.29 -11.86
C ALA A 86 -35.16 -50.87 -13.11
N LYS A 87 -35.13 -50.15 -14.24
CA LYS A 87 -35.65 -50.63 -15.52
C LYS A 87 -34.91 -51.87 -16.04
N ILE A 88 -33.57 -51.88 -15.94
CA ILE A 88 -32.72 -53.00 -16.39
C ILE A 88 -32.89 -54.24 -15.49
N LYS A 89 -33.14 -54.04 -14.19
CA LYS A 89 -33.38 -55.14 -13.23
C LYS A 89 -34.67 -55.91 -13.53
N ASN A 90 -35.69 -55.28 -14.13
CA ASN A 90 -36.91 -55.96 -14.58
C ASN A 90 -36.58 -57.10 -15.56
N GLU A 91 -37.30 -58.23 -15.48
CA GLU A 91 -36.95 -59.47 -16.19
C GLU A 91 -37.53 -59.56 -17.61
N ASN A 92 -38.45 -58.66 -17.98
CA ASN A 92 -39.19 -58.71 -19.25
C ASN A 92 -38.84 -57.55 -20.19
N TYR A 93 -37.66 -57.61 -20.84
CA TYR A 93 -37.26 -56.64 -21.87
C TYR A 93 -36.91 -57.31 -23.20
N THR A 94 -37.25 -56.62 -24.29
CA THR A 94 -36.96 -57.01 -25.67
C THR A 94 -35.56 -56.53 -26.09
N PRO A 95 -34.94 -57.10 -27.14
CA PRO A 95 -33.68 -56.62 -27.67
C PRO A 95 -33.67 -55.12 -28.03
N SER A 96 -34.80 -54.60 -28.53
CA SER A 96 -34.93 -53.16 -28.85
C SER A 96 -34.93 -52.27 -27.60
N GLN A 97 -35.51 -52.74 -26.48
CA GLN A 97 -35.46 -52.02 -25.21
C GLN A 97 -34.04 -52.04 -24.62
N MET A 98 -33.33 -53.17 -24.73
CA MET A 98 -31.94 -53.28 -24.28
C MET A 98 -31.02 -52.29 -25.04
N ALA A 99 -31.16 -52.20 -26.36
CA ALA A 99 -30.44 -51.22 -27.16
C ALA A 99 -30.74 -49.77 -26.75
N LYS A 100 -31.99 -49.46 -26.37
CA LYS A 100 -32.35 -48.14 -25.84
C LYS A 100 -31.69 -47.86 -24.50
N TYR A 101 -31.64 -48.82 -23.59
CA TYR A 101 -30.99 -48.67 -22.28
C TYR A 101 -29.47 -48.49 -22.39
N GLN A 102 -28.83 -49.16 -23.35
CA GLN A 102 -27.41 -48.94 -23.65
C GLN A 102 -27.14 -47.50 -24.11
N ILE A 103 -27.98 -46.95 -24.99
CA ILE A 103 -27.87 -45.56 -25.44
C ILE A 103 -28.12 -44.58 -24.28
N GLU A 104 -29.13 -44.84 -23.44
CA GLU A 104 -29.44 -44.02 -22.25
C GLU A 104 -28.28 -44.04 -21.24
N SER A 105 -27.69 -45.21 -20.96
CA SER A 105 -26.50 -45.34 -20.08
C SER A 105 -25.32 -44.54 -20.61
N LYS A 106 -25.00 -44.69 -21.89
CA LYS A 106 -23.89 -43.95 -22.51
C LYS A 106 -24.10 -42.43 -22.44
N ASN A 107 -25.33 -41.96 -22.63
CA ASN A 107 -25.64 -40.54 -22.51
C ASN A 107 -25.50 -40.03 -21.06
N LEU A 108 -25.93 -40.83 -20.07
CA LEU A 108 -25.75 -40.52 -18.66
C LEU A 108 -24.26 -40.50 -18.27
N GLU A 109 -23.49 -41.49 -18.70
CA GLU A 109 -22.04 -41.56 -18.51
C GLU A 109 -21.33 -40.32 -19.05
N LEU A 110 -21.64 -39.91 -20.29
CA LEU A 110 -21.08 -38.70 -20.89
C LEU A 110 -21.45 -37.44 -20.11
N ARG A 111 -22.71 -37.33 -19.67
CA ARG A 111 -23.19 -36.19 -18.90
C ARG A 111 -22.53 -36.10 -17.53
N ILE A 112 -22.42 -37.23 -16.83
CA ILE A 112 -21.78 -37.32 -15.51
C ILE A 112 -20.29 -37.04 -15.63
N GLY A 113 -19.61 -37.62 -16.62
CA GLY A 113 -18.20 -37.34 -16.91
C GLY A 113 -17.95 -35.85 -17.18
N TYR A 114 -18.84 -35.19 -17.92
CA TYR A 114 -18.77 -33.75 -18.13
C TYR A 114 -18.90 -32.96 -16.81
N LEU A 115 -19.88 -33.29 -15.98
CA LEU A 115 -20.09 -32.64 -14.67
C LEU A 115 -18.90 -32.86 -13.72
N MET A 116 -18.34 -34.07 -13.67
CA MET A 116 -17.15 -34.39 -12.87
C MET A 116 -15.93 -33.58 -13.31
N ASN A 117 -15.70 -33.47 -14.62
CA ASN A 117 -14.64 -32.61 -15.16
C ASN A 117 -14.84 -31.14 -14.75
N GLN A 118 -16.08 -30.64 -14.71
CA GLN A 118 -16.34 -29.28 -14.24
C GLN A 118 -15.97 -29.11 -12.77
N ILE A 119 -16.35 -30.07 -11.91
CA ILE A 119 -16.03 -30.05 -10.48
C ILE A 119 -14.53 -30.04 -10.25
N GLU A 120 -13.78 -30.86 -10.98
CA GLU A 120 -12.32 -30.86 -10.89
C GLU A 120 -11.73 -29.50 -11.28
N ARG A 121 -12.23 -28.88 -12.35
CA ARG A 121 -11.82 -27.53 -12.73
C ARG A 121 -12.16 -26.49 -11.66
N TYR A 122 -13.34 -26.57 -11.06
CA TYR A 122 -13.74 -25.64 -9.99
C TYR A 122 -12.88 -25.83 -8.73
N LYS A 123 -12.57 -27.07 -8.34
CA LYS A 123 -11.65 -27.36 -7.22
C LYS A 123 -10.27 -26.76 -7.48
N LYS A 124 -9.67 -27.02 -8.64
CA LYS A 124 -8.37 -26.43 -9.02
C LYS A 124 -8.39 -24.91 -8.99
N ARG A 125 -9.49 -24.28 -9.43
CA ARG A 125 -9.64 -22.82 -9.37
C ARG A 125 -9.74 -22.31 -7.94
N ILE A 126 -10.52 -22.97 -7.08
CA ILE A 126 -10.64 -22.60 -5.66
C ILE A 126 -9.27 -22.70 -4.98
N ASP A 127 -8.57 -23.82 -5.16
CA ASP A 127 -7.25 -24.04 -4.57
C ASP A 127 -6.23 -22.97 -5.05
N SER A 128 -6.26 -22.64 -6.36
CA SER A 128 -5.42 -21.57 -6.93
C SER A 128 -5.74 -20.21 -6.32
N THR A 129 -7.03 -19.85 -6.25
CA THR A 129 -7.48 -18.58 -5.69
C THR A 129 -7.16 -18.47 -4.20
N GLU A 130 -7.27 -19.56 -3.44
CA GLU A 130 -6.91 -19.59 -2.03
C GLU A 130 -5.39 -19.38 -1.84
N SER A 131 -4.57 -20.05 -2.67
CA SER A 131 -3.12 -19.85 -2.67
C SER A 131 -2.73 -18.42 -3.02
N GLU A 132 -3.34 -17.82 -4.04
CA GLU A 132 -3.13 -16.42 -4.43
C GLU A 132 -3.56 -15.46 -3.31
N LEU A 133 -4.68 -15.72 -2.65
CA LEU A 133 -5.18 -14.91 -1.54
C LEU A 133 -4.20 -14.95 -0.34
N ILE A 134 -3.66 -16.13 -0.01
CA ILE A 134 -2.67 -16.28 1.06
C ILE A 134 -1.38 -15.51 0.72
N ALA A 135 -0.90 -15.64 -0.52
CA ALA A 135 0.28 -14.93 -0.99
C ALA A 135 0.08 -13.40 -0.93
N SER A 136 -1.05 -12.91 -1.46
CA SER A 136 -1.39 -11.49 -1.46
C SER A 136 -1.54 -10.91 -0.05
N ASN A 137 -2.16 -11.65 0.87
CA ASN A 137 -2.28 -11.22 2.28
C ASN A 137 -0.92 -11.17 2.99
N THR A 138 -0.01 -12.10 2.66
CA THR A 138 1.35 -12.12 3.21
C THR A 138 2.16 -10.92 2.72
N GLU A 139 2.09 -10.63 1.42
CA GLU A 139 2.71 -9.46 0.81
C GLU A 139 2.14 -8.16 1.39
N LEU A 140 0.82 -8.04 1.50
CA LEU A 140 0.15 -6.88 2.09
C LEU A 140 0.61 -6.64 3.53
N LYS A 141 0.75 -7.70 4.33
CA LYS A 141 1.26 -7.60 5.70
C LYS A 141 2.70 -7.11 5.74
N SER A 142 3.54 -7.58 4.82
CA SER A 142 4.93 -7.11 4.67
C SER A 142 4.98 -5.62 4.31
N ILE A 143 4.23 -5.20 3.29
CA ILE A 143 4.15 -3.81 2.84
C ILE A 143 3.67 -2.89 3.96
N LYS A 144 2.63 -3.29 4.72
CA LYS A 144 2.15 -2.50 5.87
C LYS A 144 3.24 -2.29 6.91
N LYS A 145 3.96 -3.35 7.28
CA LYS A 145 5.07 -3.25 8.23
C LYS A 145 6.18 -2.32 7.72
N THR A 146 6.59 -2.46 6.47
CA THR A 146 7.59 -1.57 5.87
C THR A 146 7.12 -0.11 5.86
N ASN A 147 5.84 0.14 5.58
CA ASN A 147 5.29 1.50 5.57
C ASN A 147 5.24 2.11 6.98
N GLU A 148 4.90 1.32 8.00
CA GLU A 148 4.94 1.73 9.42
C GLU A 148 6.38 2.09 9.86
N ASP A 149 7.36 1.27 9.48
CA ASP A 149 8.79 1.52 9.75
C ASP A 149 9.27 2.79 9.05
N LEU A 150 8.93 2.99 7.77
CA LEU A 150 9.26 4.19 7.00
C LEU A 150 8.63 5.44 7.61
N ASN A 151 7.37 5.38 8.01
CA ASN A 151 6.68 6.50 8.65
C ASN A 151 7.35 6.88 9.98
N THR A 152 7.69 5.88 10.79
CA THR A 152 8.41 6.09 12.06
C THR A 152 9.79 6.73 11.84
N ASN A 153 10.52 6.26 10.84
CA ASN A 153 11.83 6.83 10.46
C ASN A 153 11.71 8.28 9.99
N ASN A 154 10.72 8.60 9.15
CA ASN A 154 10.46 9.97 8.70
C ASN A 154 10.14 10.91 9.87
N LEU A 155 9.27 10.49 10.80
CA LEU A 155 8.96 11.28 11.99
C LEU A 155 10.21 11.54 12.85
N ASN A 156 11.07 10.53 13.01
CA ASN A 156 12.32 10.67 13.77
C ASN A 156 13.33 11.59 13.07
N LEU A 157 13.45 11.50 11.74
CA LEU A 157 14.31 12.39 10.95
C LEU A 157 13.83 13.84 11.01
N ASN A 158 12.53 14.08 10.88
CA ASN A 158 11.96 15.43 11.00
C ASN A 158 12.20 16.03 12.38
N LYS A 159 12.04 15.26 13.46
CA LYS A 159 12.38 15.72 14.82
C LYS A 159 13.87 16.06 14.95
N LYS A 160 14.75 15.24 14.39
CA LYS A 160 16.20 15.52 14.40
C LYS A 160 16.52 16.79 13.62
N LEU A 161 15.91 16.97 12.46
CA LEU A 161 16.11 18.17 11.62
C LEU A 161 15.67 19.42 12.38
N GLN A 162 14.48 19.40 12.99
CA GLN A 162 14.00 20.52 13.82
C GLN A 162 14.98 20.85 14.96
N ILE A 163 15.49 19.85 15.68
CA ILE A 163 16.48 20.07 16.76
C ILE A 163 17.77 20.68 16.21
N VAL A 164 18.22 20.22 15.02
CA VAL A 164 19.41 20.75 14.36
C VAL A 164 19.18 22.20 13.93
N ASP A 165 18.02 22.52 13.35
CA ASP A 165 17.66 23.88 12.92
C ASP A 165 17.58 24.83 14.11
N GLU A 166 16.97 24.41 15.23
CA GLU A 166 16.91 25.20 16.46
C GLU A 166 18.31 25.45 17.05
N LYS A 167 19.18 24.43 17.04
CA LYS A 167 20.58 24.58 17.50
C LYS A 167 21.37 25.48 16.57
N LEU A 168 21.22 25.33 15.27
CA LEU A 168 21.92 26.12 14.26
C LEU A 168 21.48 27.59 14.36
N SER A 169 20.19 27.87 14.49
CA SER A 169 19.66 29.22 14.68
C SER A 169 20.18 29.91 15.94
N LYS A 170 20.37 29.16 17.04
CA LYS A 170 20.98 29.70 18.26
C LYS A 170 22.48 29.93 18.08
N ALA A 171 23.17 29.00 17.41
CA ALA A 171 24.61 29.05 17.20
C ALA A 171 25.03 30.09 16.14
N SER A 172 24.15 30.44 15.20
CA SER A 172 24.37 31.49 14.19
C SER A 172 24.03 32.90 14.68
N LYS A 173 23.84 33.12 15.99
CA LYS A 173 23.74 34.47 16.53
C LYS A 173 25.13 35.10 16.66
N LEU A 174 25.25 36.37 16.28
CA LEU A 174 26.45 37.15 16.52
C LEU A 174 26.58 37.47 18.00
N SER A 175 27.79 37.34 18.52
CA SER A 175 28.15 37.73 19.89
C SER A 175 28.87 39.06 19.85
N PHE A 176 28.52 39.94 20.79
CA PHE A 176 29.07 41.27 20.93
C PHE A 176 29.72 41.40 22.31
N SER A 177 30.95 41.90 22.38
CA SER A 177 31.69 42.02 23.64
C SER A 177 32.62 43.23 23.64
N ASN A 178 33.33 43.43 24.76
CA ASN A 178 34.38 44.44 24.92
C ASN A 178 33.92 45.86 24.58
N LEU A 179 32.74 46.26 25.08
CA LEU A 179 32.26 47.63 24.95
C LEU A 179 33.16 48.57 25.77
N GLU A 180 33.92 49.40 25.06
CA GLU A 180 34.76 50.45 25.61
C GLU A 180 34.19 51.82 25.23
N ILE A 181 34.09 52.71 26.21
CA ILE A 181 33.64 54.09 26.01
C ILE A 181 34.63 55.01 26.70
N ALA A 182 35.11 56.02 25.98
CA ALA A 182 36.02 57.00 26.54
C ALA A 182 35.77 58.39 25.94
N ALA A 183 35.85 59.40 26.80
CA ALA A 183 35.76 60.80 26.43
C ALA A 183 37.14 61.36 26.06
N PHE A 184 37.18 62.17 25.00
CA PHE A 184 38.38 62.74 24.43
C PHE A 184 38.21 64.24 24.16
N ARG A 185 39.34 64.95 24.26
CA ARG A 185 39.58 66.28 23.73
C ARG A 185 40.38 66.17 22.44
N ILE A 186 39.76 66.53 21.32
CA ILE A 186 40.42 66.82 20.05
C ILE A 186 41.11 68.18 20.18
N LYS A 187 42.44 68.22 20.09
CA LYS A 187 43.21 69.47 19.99
C LYS A 187 43.05 70.11 18.60
N SER A 188 43.43 71.37 18.47
CA SER A 188 43.53 72.03 17.16
C SER A 188 44.48 71.31 16.17
N SER A 189 45.45 70.54 16.67
CA SER A 189 46.34 69.67 15.88
C SER A 189 45.68 68.37 15.39
N GLY A 190 44.45 68.06 15.82
CA GLY A 190 43.78 66.78 15.56
C GLY A 190 44.14 65.66 16.54
N GLU A 191 45.09 65.88 17.45
CA GLU A 191 45.49 64.90 18.47
C GLU A 191 44.34 64.66 19.47
N LEU A 192 44.05 63.38 19.77
CA LEU A 192 43.06 62.96 20.75
C LEU A 192 43.71 62.76 22.12
N ILE A 193 43.24 63.50 23.12
CA ILE A 193 43.65 63.31 24.52
C ILE A 193 42.46 62.83 25.34
N GLN A 194 42.58 61.68 25.97
CA GLN A 194 41.56 61.16 26.86
C GLN A 194 41.37 62.12 28.05
N THR A 195 40.12 62.45 28.36
CA THR A 195 39.78 63.30 29.50
C THR A 195 38.46 62.86 30.08
N ASP A 196 38.33 62.98 31.39
CA ASP A 196 37.10 62.79 32.13
C ASP A 196 36.35 64.11 32.33
N LYS A 197 36.92 65.27 31.97
CA LYS A 197 36.32 66.59 32.27
C LYS A 197 35.39 67.07 31.18
N ALA A 198 34.14 67.36 31.52
CA ALA A 198 33.08 67.83 30.62
C ALA A 198 33.52 69.07 29.85
N ASN A 199 34.07 70.07 30.52
CA ASN A 199 34.58 71.29 29.87
C ASN A 199 35.73 71.07 28.87
N LYS A 200 36.37 69.90 28.86
CA LYS A 200 37.44 69.54 27.93
C LYS A 200 37.00 68.52 26.88
N THR A 201 35.93 67.77 27.11
CA THR A 201 35.42 66.75 26.21
C THR A 201 34.75 67.37 24.99
N ASN A 202 35.13 66.90 23.80
CA ASN A 202 34.46 67.24 22.54
C ASN A 202 34.21 66.03 21.63
N LEU A 203 34.64 64.83 22.04
CA LEU A 203 34.42 63.59 21.32
C LEU A 203 34.25 62.43 22.32
N ILE A 204 33.24 61.59 22.12
CA ILE A 204 33.16 60.26 22.75
C ILE A 204 33.59 59.24 21.72
N LYS A 205 34.58 58.41 22.06
CA LYS A 205 34.94 57.24 21.26
C LYS A 205 34.32 56.01 21.88
N ILE A 206 33.63 55.24 21.05
CA ILE A 206 32.98 53.98 21.39
C ILE A 206 33.68 52.90 20.59
N SER A 207 33.98 51.76 21.22
CA SER A 207 34.38 50.57 20.49
C SER A 207 33.81 49.31 21.09
N PHE A 208 33.55 48.31 20.25
CA PHE A 208 33.14 46.97 20.68
C PHE A 208 33.62 45.93 19.66
N LEU A 209 33.60 44.66 20.06
CA LEU A 209 34.03 43.53 19.24
C LEU A 209 32.81 42.70 18.83
N ILE A 210 32.73 42.37 17.54
CA ILE A 210 31.91 41.28 17.04
C ILE A 210 32.80 40.03 17.01
N SER A 211 32.39 38.97 17.70
CA SER A 211 33.15 37.70 17.71
C SER A 211 33.13 37.02 16.33
N GLU A 212 34.13 36.18 16.09
CA GLU A 212 34.14 35.25 14.95
C GLU A 212 32.99 34.24 15.09
N ASN A 213 32.29 33.98 13.97
CA ASN A 213 31.22 33.00 13.89
C ASN A 213 31.14 32.47 12.45
N GLU A 214 31.64 31.25 12.26
CA GLU A 214 31.66 30.54 10.97
C GLU A 214 30.27 30.08 10.49
N LEU A 215 29.26 30.04 11.38
CA LEU A 215 27.89 29.60 11.07
C LEU A 215 27.01 30.73 10.53
N VAL A 216 27.48 31.98 10.61
CA VAL A 216 26.82 33.15 10.03
C VAL A 216 27.24 33.25 8.56
N ASN A 217 26.44 33.84 7.69
CA ASN A 217 26.90 34.19 6.34
C ASN A 217 27.45 35.63 6.33
N PRO A 218 28.45 35.95 5.49
CA PRO A 218 28.89 37.32 5.33
C PRO A 218 27.71 38.24 4.98
N GLN A 219 27.57 39.33 5.72
CA GLN A 219 26.41 40.21 5.61
C GLN A 219 26.74 41.65 5.97
N ASN A 220 25.99 42.58 5.37
CA ASN A 220 26.02 43.97 5.74
C ASN A 220 25.20 44.19 7.02
N LYS A 221 25.76 44.97 7.95
CA LYS A 221 25.15 45.29 9.24
C LYS A 221 25.20 46.79 9.47
N THR A 222 24.12 47.31 10.03
CA THR A 222 24.03 48.69 10.49
C THR A 222 23.78 48.70 11.98
N PHE A 223 24.67 49.34 12.73
CA PHE A 223 24.53 49.53 14.16
C PHE A 223 24.07 50.94 14.46
N TYR A 224 23.06 51.08 15.30
CA TYR A 224 22.52 52.37 15.73
C TYR A 224 22.96 52.66 17.17
N PHE A 225 23.47 53.85 17.41
CA PHE A 225 23.98 54.28 18.70
C PHE A 225 23.06 55.37 19.26
N GLN A 226 22.52 55.15 20.44
CA GLN A 226 21.78 56.15 21.21
C GLN A 226 22.63 56.56 22.42
N LEU A 227 23.01 57.82 22.48
CA LEU A 227 23.73 58.39 23.60
C LEU A 227 22.81 59.39 24.31
N PHE A 228 22.49 59.12 25.56
CA PHE A 228 21.70 59.98 26.42
C PHE A 228 22.63 60.79 27.33
N ASP A 229 22.31 62.06 27.52
CA ASP A 229 23.00 62.95 28.44
C ASP A 229 22.57 62.70 29.91
N PRO A 230 23.17 63.40 30.89
CA PRO A 230 22.79 63.28 32.31
C PRO A 230 21.36 63.72 32.64
N ASN A 231 20.71 64.51 31.76
CA ASN A 231 19.30 64.88 31.89
C ASN A 231 18.37 63.84 31.25
N ASN A 232 18.93 62.73 30.76
CA ASN A 232 18.22 61.67 30.04
C ASN A 232 17.63 62.15 28.70
N GLU A 233 18.22 63.18 28.10
CA GLU A 233 17.91 63.65 26.76
C GLU A 233 18.81 62.95 25.73
N LEU A 234 18.23 62.52 24.60
CA LEU A 234 19.01 61.93 23.52
C LEU A 234 19.88 63.00 22.86
N ILE A 235 21.19 62.73 22.77
CA ILE A 235 22.11 63.56 22.03
C ILE A 235 21.88 63.32 20.55
N THR A 236 21.26 64.28 19.86
CA THR A 236 21.01 64.21 18.42
C THR A 236 22.01 65.08 17.66
N HIS A 237 22.77 64.51 16.73
CA HIS A 237 23.45 65.28 15.69
C HIS A 237 22.47 65.43 14.53
N ASN A 238 21.99 66.65 14.28
CA ASN A 238 21.04 66.96 13.21
C ASN A 238 21.63 66.62 11.83
N GLU A 239 21.42 65.41 11.34
CA GLU A 239 21.38 65.10 9.91
C GLU A 239 20.24 64.10 9.66
N MET A 240 19.13 64.60 9.11
CA MET A 240 17.92 63.84 8.79
C MET A 240 18.20 62.72 7.78
N THR A 241 17.54 61.57 7.97
CA THR A 241 16.98 60.80 6.85
C THR A 241 15.64 60.17 7.24
N THR A 242 14.58 60.75 6.69
CA THR A 242 13.24 60.16 6.58
C THR A 242 13.24 59.03 5.54
N THR A 243 12.93 57.79 5.94
CA THR A 243 11.96 56.92 5.23
C THR A 243 11.69 55.63 6.01
N GLY A 244 10.40 55.41 6.33
CA GLY A 244 9.82 54.08 6.53
C GLY A 244 10.05 53.40 7.88
N GLU A 245 9.07 53.54 8.77
CA GLU A 245 8.78 52.67 9.93
C GLU A 245 9.83 52.63 11.07
N ARG A 246 9.89 53.79 11.77
CA ARG A 246 10.45 54.12 13.11
C ARG A 246 11.92 53.76 13.38
N ILE A 247 12.80 54.63 12.84
CA ILE A 247 14.25 54.75 13.08
C ILE A 247 14.57 56.16 13.63
N GLU A 248 13.67 56.78 14.41
CA GLU A 248 13.70 58.25 14.60
C GLU A 248 14.59 58.80 15.72
N ASP A 249 15.25 58.00 16.54
CA ASP A 249 15.97 58.52 17.71
C ASP A 249 17.35 57.86 17.89
N TYR A 250 18.29 58.01 16.96
CA TYR A 250 19.69 57.60 17.15
C TYR A 250 20.65 58.78 17.05
N THR A 251 21.71 58.77 17.87
CA THR A 251 22.78 59.78 17.85
C THR A 251 23.66 59.62 16.62
N THR A 252 24.00 58.37 16.26
CA THR A 252 24.77 58.06 15.05
C THR A 252 24.60 56.59 14.64
N MET A 253 25.05 56.24 13.43
CA MET A 253 25.08 54.85 12.96
C MET A 253 26.45 54.45 12.41
N SER A 254 26.71 53.15 12.36
CA SER A 254 27.89 52.55 11.73
C SER A 254 27.46 51.43 10.79
N PHE A 255 27.96 51.46 9.56
CA PHE A 255 27.73 50.41 8.56
C PHE A 255 28.99 49.56 8.41
N VAL A 256 28.86 48.24 8.53
CA VAL A 256 29.97 47.30 8.35
C VAL A 256 29.56 46.09 7.52
N HIS A 257 30.54 45.49 6.86
CA HIS A 257 30.38 44.22 6.17
C HIS A 257 31.07 43.12 7.00
N TYR A 258 30.30 42.35 7.77
CA TYR A 258 30.82 41.27 8.59
C TYR A 258 31.17 40.06 7.72
N GLN A 259 32.37 39.51 7.89
CA GLN A 259 32.93 38.42 7.07
C GLN A 259 33.32 37.20 7.92
N ASN A 260 32.50 36.85 8.91
CA ASN A 260 32.70 35.70 9.82
C ASN A 260 33.90 35.77 10.75
N LYS A 261 34.84 36.67 10.54
CA LYS A 261 35.98 36.91 11.42
C LYS A 261 35.66 37.95 12.48
N ALA A 262 36.40 37.86 13.58
CA ALA A 262 36.31 38.84 14.65
C ALA A 262 36.60 40.24 14.10
N MET A 263 35.72 41.20 14.40
CA MET A 263 35.80 42.56 13.86
C MET A 263 35.57 43.58 14.95
N LYS A 264 36.53 44.50 15.13
CA LYS A 264 36.40 45.63 16.04
C LYS A 264 35.66 46.77 15.35
N ILE A 265 34.59 47.26 15.97
CA ILE A 265 33.84 48.42 15.52
C ILE A 265 34.25 49.61 16.36
N GLU A 266 34.58 50.73 15.72
CA GLU A 266 34.89 51.98 16.41
C GLU A 266 34.02 53.12 15.84
N LYS A 267 33.46 53.94 16.73
CA LYS A 267 32.64 55.10 16.34
C LYS A 267 32.92 56.28 17.25
N GLY A 268 33.14 57.45 16.66
CA GLY A 268 33.24 58.72 17.37
C GLY A 268 31.91 59.48 17.32
N ILE A 269 31.49 60.04 18.46
CA ILE A 269 30.35 60.95 18.59
C ILE A 269 30.88 62.31 19.05
N PRO A 270 30.86 63.34 18.19
CA PRO A 270 31.21 64.69 18.60
C PRO A 270 30.21 65.21 19.64
N LEU A 271 30.71 65.84 20.70
CA LEU A 271 29.89 66.47 21.73
C LEU A 271 30.05 67.99 21.69
N LYS A 272 28.93 68.70 21.80
CA LYS A 272 28.88 70.16 21.90
C LYS A 272 28.42 70.54 23.29
N ASN A 273 29.28 71.23 24.05
CA ASN A 273 29.01 71.69 25.42
C ASN A 273 28.49 70.58 26.35
N PRO A 274 29.21 69.46 26.52
CA PRO A 274 28.77 68.42 27.44
C PRO A 274 28.75 68.94 28.89
N ILE A 275 27.75 68.51 29.64
CA ILE A 275 27.60 68.80 31.07
C ILE A 275 28.20 67.67 31.92
N PRO A 276 28.67 67.95 33.15
CA PRO A 276 29.04 66.91 34.09
C PRO A 276 27.86 65.99 34.44
N GLY A 277 28.13 64.70 34.56
CA GLY A 277 27.17 63.69 34.99
C GLY A 277 27.33 62.35 34.26
N VAL A 278 26.35 61.47 34.44
CA VAL A 278 26.34 60.12 33.89
C VAL A 278 25.64 60.11 32.53
N TYR A 279 26.36 59.69 31.50
CA TYR A 279 25.84 59.48 30.15
C TYR A 279 25.50 58.00 29.96
N GLN A 280 24.42 57.72 29.24
CA GLN A 280 24.00 56.34 28.93
C GLN A 280 24.13 56.06 27.43
N LEU A 281 24.87 55.01 27.09
CA LEU A 281 24.97 54.49 25.73
C LEU A 281 24.11 53.24 25.55
N LYS A 282 23.38 53.17 24.43
CA LYS A 282 22.70 51.98 23.94
C LYS A 282 23.06 51.75 22.48
N ILE A 283 23.39 50.52 22.12
CA ILE A 283 23.76 50.12 20.76
C ILE A 283 22.78 49.06 20.29
N TYR A 284 22.22 49.26 19.11
CA TYR A 284 21.23 48.39 18.49
C TYR A 284 21.72 47.79 17.18
N ASP A 285 21.37 46.53 16.92
CA ASP A 285 21.38 45.90 15.60
C ASP A 285 19.93 45.76 15.14
N ALA A 286 19.54 46.57 14.15
CA ALA A 286 18.14 46.81 13.81
C ALA A 286 17.32 47.23 15.05
N ALA A 287 16.32 46.43 15.46
CA ALA A 287 15.48 46.70 16.63
C ALA A 287 16.00 46.07 17.94
N ASN A 288 17.08 45.28 17.89
CA ASN A 288 17.56 44.55 19.07
C ASN A 288 18.65 45.33 19.79
N LEU A 289 18.46 45.60 21.08
CA LEU A 289 19.53 46.15 21.94
C LEU A 289 20.62 45.07 22.12
N ILE A 290 21.83 45.36 21.64
CA ILE A 290 22.96 44.42 21.69
C ILE A 290 23.93 44.74 22.82
N LEU A 291 24.14 46.02 23.13
CA LEU A 291 25.07 46.47 24.17
C LEU A 291 24.51 47.76 24.80
N SER A 292 24.70 47.91 26.11
CA SER A 292 24.44 49.16 26.81
C SER A 292 25.41 49.33 27.97
N ASN A 293 25.84 50.56 28.21
CA ASN A 293 26.68 50.92 29.35
C ASN A 293 26.44 52.38 29.73
N SER A 294 26.81 52.76 30.95
CA SER A 294 26.80 54.16 31.39
C SER A 294 28.21 54.57 31.81
N PHE A 295 28.55 55.84 31.60
CA PHE A 295 29.88 56.36 31.92
C PHE A 295 29.77 57.80 32.42
N GLU A 296 30.68 58.20 33.29
CA GLU A 296 30.67 59.51 33.94
C GLU A 296 31.64 60.48 33.26
N ILE A 297 31.23 61.73 33.15
CA ILE A 297 32.06 62.86 32.75
C ILE A 297 31.94 63.92 33.86
N ASN A 298 33.06 64.43 34.38
CA ASN A 298 33.17 65.32 35.55
C ASN A 298 33.25 66.81 35.21
#